data_AF-A0A1V4RJB9-F1
#
_entry.id   AF-A0A1V4RJB9-F1
#
_cell.length_a   1.000
_cell.length_b   1.000
_cell.length_c   1.000
_cell.angle_alpha   90.00
_cell.angle_beta   90.00
_cell.angle_gamma   90.00
#
_symmetry.space_group_name_H-M   'P 1'
#
loop_
_entity.id
_entity.type
_entity.pdbx_description
1 polymer ?
#
loop_
_entity_poly.entity_id
_entity_poly.type
_entity_poly.pdbx_seq_one_letter_code
_entity_poly.pdbx_strand_id
1 'polypeptide(L)'
;MLTGAGLYILDIADHFMNSFGLTIVVLVETIMIGWTIGAEKQREYISENSNFRLGQWWNICIRWLIPMGIIWMLFTEIAARKVPYGNFGLRSQEFLFGWLIMLLLPIVADVLASAKGKK
;
A
#
# COMPACT_ATOMS: atom_id res chain seq x y z
N MET A 1 -28.97 -1.83 15.12
CA MET A 1 -28.28 -0.53 15.28
C MET A 1 -27.52 -0.54 16.59
N LEU A 2 -26.38 -1.25 16.63
CA LEU A 2 -25.44 -1.23 17.76
C LEU A 2 -24.48 -0.06 17.49
N THR A 3 -24.43 0.91 18.41
CA THR A 3 -23.45 2.02 18.51
C THR A 3 -22.62 2.29 17.24
N GLY A 4 -22.99 3.32 16.46
CA GLY A 4 -22.28 3.75 15.24
C GLY A 4 -20.77 4.00 15.39
N ALA A 5 -20.26 4.05 16.63
CA ALA A 5 -18.84 4.04 16.97
C ALA A 5 -18.02 2.93 16.29
N GLY A 6 -18.60 1.73 16.08
CA GLY A 6 -17.89 0.64 15.40
C GLY A 6 -17.65 0.89 13.91
N LEU A 7 -18.61 1.56 13.24
CA LEU A 7 -18.47 1.95 11.84
C LEU A 7 -17.39 3.04 11.68
N TYR A 8 -17.31 3.99 12.62
CA TYR A 8 -16.29 5.03 12.60
C TYR A 8 -14.86 4.48 12.76
N ILE A 9 -14.64 3.53 13.68
CA ILE A 9 -13.33 2.91 13.86
C ILE A 9 -12.94 2.09 12.61
N LEU A 10 -13.91 1.39 12.01
CA LEU A 10 -13.68 0.62 10.79
C LEU A 10 -13.34 1.52 9.60
N ASP A 11 -14.02 2.66 9.44
CA ASP A 11 -13.78 3.62 8.36
C ASP A 11 -12.38 4.27 8.48
N ILE A 12 -11.98 4.65 9.70
CA ILE A 12 -10.63 5.14 9.97
C ILE A 12 -9.59 4.07 9.65
N ALA A 13 -9.83 2.81 10.03
CA ALA A 13 -8.90 1.71 9.77
C ALA A 13 -8.79 1.40 8.26
N ASP A 14 -9.91 1.38 7.54
CA ASP A 14 -9.93 1.14 6.08
C ASP A 14 -9.17 2.23 5.32
N HIS A 15 -9.46 3.50 5.64
CA HIS A 15 -8.79 4.63 5.04
C HIS A 15 -7.28 4.61 5.33
N PHE A 16 -6.87 4.32 6.58
CA PHE A 16 -5.46 4.27 6.94
C PHE A 16 -4.72 3.10 6.26
N MET A 17 -5.37 1.94 6.14
CA MET A 17 -4.78 0.76 5.48
C MET A 17 -4.59 0.99 3.97
N ASN A 18 -5.57 1.59 3.31
CA ASN A 18 -5.50 1.88 1.87
C ASN A 18 -4.52 3.01 1.55
N SER A 19 -4.44 4.07 2.38
CA SER A 19 -3.54 5.21 2.15
C SER A 19 -2.08 4.94 2.51
N PHE A 20 -1.80 4.05 3.48
CA PHE A 20 -0.43 3.81 3.94
C PHE A 20 0.01 2.35 3.80
N GLY A 21 -0.81 1.41 4.28
CA GLY A 21 -0.45 -0.01 4.24
C GLY A 21 -0.24 -0.49 2.82
N LEU A 22 -1.28 -0.35 1.98
CA LEU A 22 -1.22 -0.78 0.58
C LEU A 22 -0.18 0.02 -0.21
N THR A 23 -0.11 1.33 -0.01
CA THR A 23 0.84 2.20 -0.71
C THR A 23 2.30 1.85 -0.43
N ILE A 24 2.67 1.53 0.81
CA ILE A 24 4.03 1.09 1.17
C ILE A 24 4.35 -0.28 0.56
N VAL A 25 3.42 -1.23 0.64
CA VAL A 25 3.60 -2.57 0.06
C VAL A 25 3.83 -2.47 -1.44
N VAL A 26 2.97 -1.75 -2.15
CA VAL A 26 3.07 -1.56 -3.61
C VAL A 26 4.34 -0.79 -3.98
N LEU A 27 4.78 0.18 -3.16
CA LEU A 27 6.04 0.89 -3.38
C LEU A 27 7.23 -0.08 -3.35
N VAL A 28 7.30 -0.93 -2.33
CA VAL A 28 8.36 -1.94 -2.17
C VAL A 28 8.32 -2.94 -3.32
N GLU A 29 7.14 -3.46 -3.66
CA GLU A 29 6.95 -4.40 -4.77
C GLU A 29 7.38 -3.80 -6.10
N THR A 30 6.99 -2.55 -6.38
CA THR A 30 7.37 -1.84 -7.60
C THR A 30 8.88 -1.61 -7.68
N ILE A 31 9.54 -1.26 -6.55
CA ILE A 31 11.00 -1.12 -6.51
C ILE A 31 11.68 -2.47 -6.76
N MET A 32 11.16 -3.54 -6.15
CA MET A 32 11.69 -4.89 -6.32
C MET A 32 11.57 -5.34 -7.79
N ILE A 33 10.41 -5.18 -8.40
CA ILE A 33 10.16 -5.54 -9.79
C ILE A 33 10.99 -4.66 -10.76
N GLY A 34 10.95 -3.34 -10.55
CA GLY A 34 11.54 -2.35 -11.46
C GLY A 34 13.07 -2.42 -11.51
N TRP A 35 13.74 -2.67 -10.38
CA TRP A 35 15.21 -2.61 -10.29
C TRP A 35 15.88 -3.95 -9.97
N THR A 36 15.29 -4.84 -9.16
CA THR A 36 15.96 -6.11 -8.76
C THR A 36 15.70 -7.25 -9.74
N ILE A 37 14.43 -7.50 -10.09
CA ILE A 37 14.06 -8.51 -11.08
C ILE A 37 14.39 -8.00 -12.49
N GLY A 38 14.21 -6.69 -12.70
CA GLY A 38 14.43 -6.01 -13.96
C GLY A 38 13.17 -6.09 -14.82
N ALA A 39 12.58 -4.93 -15.11
CA ALA A 39 11.36 -4.82 -15.91
C ALA A 39 11.47 -5.53 -17.28
N GLU A 40 12.67 -5.59 -17.87
CA GLU A 40 12.92 -6.31 -19.11
C GLU A 40 12.73 -7.82 -19.01
N LYS A 41 13.20 -8.45 -17.92
CA LYS A 41 13.02 -9.90 -17.72
C LYS A 41 11.56 -10.26 -17.55
N GLN A 42 10.79 -9.44 -16.82
CA GLN A 42 9.35 -9.64 -16.72
C GLN A 42 8.64 -9.42 -18.06
N ARG A 43 9.05 -8.42 -18.84
CA ARG A 43 8.50 -8.16 -20.16
C ARG A 43 8.74 -9.33 -21.12
N GLU A 44 9.94 -9.89 -21.09
CA GLU A 44 10.33 -11.05 -21.90
C GLU A 44 9.49 -12.27 -21.51
N TYR A 45 9.40 -12.57 -20.21
CA TYR A 45 8.56 -13.65 -19.68
C TYR A 45 7.08 -13.52 -20.11
N ILE A 46 6.51 -12.31 -20.03
CA ILE A 46 5.12 -12.07 -20.45
C ILE A 46 4.98 -12.18 -21.97
N SER A 47 5.97 -11.71 -22.74
CA SER A 47 5.95 -11.77 -24.21
C SER A 47 6.16 -13.19 -24.74
N GLU A 48 6.82 -14.07 -23.99
CA GLU A 48 6.93 -15.50 -24.30
C GLU A 48 5.61 -16.24 -24.04
N ASN A 49 4.88 -15.86 -22.99
CA ASN A 49 3.65 -16.52 -22.59
C ASN A 49 2.37 -15.86 -23.16
N SER A 50 2.50 -14.79 -23.96
CA SER A 50 1.40 -14.02 -24.53
C SER A 50 1.57 -13.80 -26.03
N ASN A 51 0.48 -13.87 -26.78
CA ASN A 51 0.46 -13.55 -28.22
C ASN A 51 0.71 -12.04 -28.51
N PHE A 52 0.88 -11.22 -27.47
CA PHE A 52 1.12 -9.78 -27.59
C PHE A 52 2.51 -9.41 -27.07
N ARG A 53 3.33 -8.80 -27.94
CA ARG A 53 4.66 -8.32 -27.57
C ARG A 53 4.55 -6.99 -26.81
N LEU A 54 4.98 -6.99 -25.55
CA LEU A 54 5.07 -5.76 -24.77
C LEU A 54 6.24 -4.90 -25.28
N GLY A 55 5.98 -3.62 -25.54
CA GLY A 55 6.97 -2.68 -26.04
C GLY A 55 7.91 -2.13 -24.95
N GLN A 56 8.89 -1.33 -25.35
CA GLN A 56 9.82 -0.64 -24.43
C GLN A 56 9.11 0.34 -23.46
N TRP A 57 7.90 0.80 -23.82
CA TRP A 57 7.08 1.65 -22.95
C TRP A 57 6.70 0.97 -21.63
N TRP A 58 6.55 -0.36 -21.61
CA TRP A 58 6.26 -1.13 -20.39
C TRP A 58 7.32 -0.93 -19.31
N ASN A 59 8.60 -0.94 -19.71
CA ASN A 59 9.71 -0.74 -18.78
C ASN A 59 9.68 0.65 -18.15
N ILE A 60 9.33 1.66 -18.94
CA ILE A 60 9.22 3.05 -18.46
C ILE A 60 8.04 3.17 -17.50
N CYS A 61 6.91 2.51 -17.80
CA CYS A 61 5.76 2.51 -16.92
C CYS A 61 6.08 1.91 -15.55
N ILE A 62 6.66 0.69 -15.51
CA ILE A 62 6.98 0.00 -14.26
C ILE A 62 8.08 0.73 -13.47
N ARG A 63 9.10 1.24 -14.16
CA ARG A 63 10.28 1.82 -13.51
C ARG A 63 10.10 3.29 -13.09
N TRP A 64 9.23 4.03 -13.77
CA TRP A 64 9.06 5.47 -13.54
C TRP A 64 7.60 5.86 -13.27
N LEU A 65 6.64 5.45 -14.10
CA LEU A 65 5.26 5.93 -13.99
C LEU A 65 4.58 5.44 -12.70
N ILE A 66 4.67 4.15 -12.40
CA ILE A 66 4.09 3.56 -11.18
C ILE A 66 4.74 4.14 -9.91
N PRO A 67 6.07 4.17 -9.74
CA PRO A 67 6.65 4.72 -8.53
C PRO A 67 6.37 6.23 -8.38
N MET A 68 6.34 6.99 -9.49
CA MET A 68 5.97 8.41 -9.46
C MET A 68 4.51 8.62 -9.01
N GLY A 69 3.58 7.79 -9.50
CA GLY A 69 2.18 7.85 -9.08
C GLY A 69 2.01 7.55 -7.59
N ILE A 70 2.73 6.56 -7.07
CA ILE A 70 2.71 6.20 -5.65
C ILE A 70 3.32 7.32 -4.80
N ILE A 71 4.46 7.89 -5.22
CA ILE A 71 5.08 9.03 -4.53
C ILE A 71 4.13 10.24 -4.52
N TRP A 72 3.43 10.49 -5.63
CA TRP A 72 2.43 11.56 -5.71
C TRP A 72 1.27 11.33 -4.74
N MET A 73 0.72 10.11 -4.69
CA MET A 73 -0.32 9.75 -3.73
C MET A 73 0.14 9.94 -2.28
N LEU A 74 1.36 9.48 -1.93
CA LEU A 74 1.94 9.72 -0.61
C LEU A 74 2.09 11.21 -0.30
N PHE A 75 2.53 12.00 -1.28
CA PHE A 75 2.68 13.44 -1.12
C PHE A 75 1.33 14.13 -0.90
N THR A 76 0.29 13.73 -1.64
CA THR A 76 -1.06 14.27 -1.44
C THR A 76 -1.64 13.88 -0.09
N GLU A 77 -1.39 12.66 0.39
CA GLU A 77 -1.82 12.22 1.73
C GLU A 77 -1.10 13.01 2.84
N ILE A 78 0.22 13.23 2.71
CA ILE A 78 1.00 14.04 3.65
C ILE A 78 0.59 15.52 3.60
N ALA A 79 0.33 16.06 2.41
CA ALA A 79 -0.11 17.43 2.22
C ALA A 79 -1.54 17.64 2.78
N ALA A 80 -2.43 16.68 2.55
CA ALA A 80 -3.77 16.67 3.14
C ALA A 80 -3.71 16.64 4.66
N ARG A 81 -2.71 15.97 5.26
CA ARG A 81 -2.48 15.95 6.72
C ARG A 81 -1.87 17.23 7.29
N LYS A 82 -1.29 18.11 6.47
CA LYS A 82 -0.88 19.47 6.92
C LYS A 82 -2.10 20.37 7.18
N VAL A 83 -3.23 20.05 6.54
CA VAL A 83 -4.53 20.65 6.84
C VAL A 83 -5.18 19.73 7.87
N PRO A 84 -5.54 20.21 9.08
CA PRO A 84 -6.18 19.35 10.07
C PRO A 84 -7.46 18.74 9.48
N TYR A 85 -7.56 17.42 9.54
CA TYR A 85 -8.75 16.69 9.11
C TYR A 85 -9.90 17.01 10.08
N GLY A 86 -10.64 18.07 9.76
CA GLY A 86 -11.78 18.53 10.55
C GLY A 86 -11.42 19.00 11.97
N ASN A 87 -12.43 19.48 12.68
CA ASN A 87 -12.36 20.06 14.02
C ASN A 87 -12.18 18.99 15.13
N PHE A 88 -11.48 17.91 14.83
CA PHE A 88 -11.21 16.83 15.77
C PHE A 88 -9.93 17.14 16.53
N GLY A 89 -10.10 17.84 17.65
CA GLY A 89 -9.08 17.91 18.68
C GLY A 89 -8.77 16.49 19.16
N LEU A 90 -7.63 15.96 18.71
CA LEU A 90 -6.61 15.28 19.50
C LEU A 90 -5.68 14.51 18.55
N ARG A 91 -4.60 15.19 18.14
CA ARG A 91 -3.42 14.72 17.38
C ARG A 91 -2.77 13.42 17.90
N SER A 92 -3.24 12.88 19.03
CA SER A 92 -2.74 11.68 19.70
C SER A 92 -3.48 10.40 19.26
N GLN A 93 -4.78 10.46 18.94
CA GLN A 93 -5.58 9.25 18.67
C GLN A 93 -5.33 8.69 17.26
N GLU A 94 -5.19 9.56 16.26
CA GLU A 94 -4.84 9.18 14.88
C GLU A 94 -3.43 8.56 14.80
N PHE A 95 -2.50 9.07 15.62
CA PHE A 95 -1.13 8.56 15.65
C PHE A 95 -1.06 7.20 16.35
N LEU A 96 -1.78 7.01 17.46
CA LEU A 96 -1.82 5.74 18.18
C LEU A 96 -2.60 4.68 17.41
N PHE A 97 -3.83 4.94 16.99
CA PHE A 97 -4.64 3.92 16.32
C PHE A 97 -4.16 3.65 14.89
N GLY A 98 -3.77 4.69 14.13
CA GLY A 98 -3.30 4.51 12.75
C GLY A 98 -2.01 3.70 12.67
N TRP A 99 -0.95 4.13 13.35
CA TRP A 99 0.35 3.43 13.30
C TRP A 99 0.31 2.06 13.98
N LEU A 100 -0.43 1.92 15.09
CA LEU A 100 -0.58 0.62 15.75
C LEU A 100 -1.30 -0.36 14.82
N ILE A 101 -2.43 0.03 14.21
CA ILE A 101 -3.18 -0.85 13.31
C ILE A 101 -2.36 -1.20 12.05
N MET A 102 -1.65 -0.22 11.47
CA MET A 102 -0.84 -0.43 10.26
C MET A 102 0.30 -1.44 10.45
N LEU A 103 0.94 -1.44 11.63
CA LEU A 103 1.99 -2.42 11.93
C LEU A 103 1.41 -3.72 12.47
N LEU A 104 0.42 -3.65 13.36
CA LEU A 104 -0.07 -4.80 14.10
C LEU A 104 -0.90 -5.75 13.24
N LEU A 105 -1.72 -5.26 12.30
CA LEU A 105 -2.52 -6.13 11.42
C LEU A 105 -1.69 -7.03 10.50
N PRO A 106 -0.71 -6.52 9.71
CA PRO A 106 0.11 -7.39 8.87
C PRO A 106 1.01 -8.31 9.70
N ILE A 107 1.53 -7.87 10.85
CA ILE A 107 2.32 -8.73 11.74
C ILE A 107 1.46 -9.85 12.33
N VAL A 108 0.24 -9.54 12.82
CA VAL A 108 -0.68 -10.56 13.35
C VAL A 108 -1.13 -11.50 12.22
N ALA A 109 -1.38 -10.98 11.02
CA ALA A 109 -1.71 -11.81 9.86
C ALA A 109 -0.56 -12.77 9.51
N ASP A 110 0.69 -12.30 9.49
CA ASP A 110 1.87 -13.12 9.21
C ASP A 110 2.13 -14.15 10.32
N VAL A 111 1.98 -13.75 11.59
CA VAL A 111 2.10 -14.66 12.74
C VAL A 111 1.00 -15.73 12.71
N LEU A 112 -0.25 -15.38 12.39
CA LEU A 112 -1.35 -16.35 12.26
C LEU A 112 -1.17 -17.26 11.04
N ALA A 113 -0.68 -16.72 9.92
CA ALA A 113 -0.37 -17.49 8.72
C ALA A 113 0.76 -18.49 8.99
N SER A 114 1.81 -18.07 9.69
CA SER A 114 2.94 -18.90 10.10
C SER A 114 2.57 -19.91 11.20
N ALA A 115 1.62 -19.58 12.06
CA ALA A 115 1.13 -20.45 13.13
C ALA A 115 0.34 -21.66 12.62
N LYS A 116 -0.12 -21.67 11.36
CA LYS A 116 -0.84 -22.80 10.75
C LYS A 116 0.05 -23.61 9.79
N GLY A 117 1.12 -24.15 10.36
CA GLY A 117 2.03 -25.08 9.71
C GLY A 117 2.61 -26.12 10.65
N LYS A 118 1.88 -26.56 11.68
CA LYS A 118 2.20 -27.79 12.43
C LYS A 118 1.21 -28.87 11.98
N LYS A 119 1.76 -29.91 11.33
CA LYS A 119 1.05 -31.12 10.89
C LYS A 119 0.10 -31.67 11.96
#